data_AF-A0A7Z0PC41-F1
#
_entry.id   AF-A0A7Z0PC41-F1
#
_cell.length_a   1.000
_cell.length_b   1.000
_cell.length_c   1.000
_cell.angle_alpha   90.00
_cell.angle_beta   90.00
_cell.angle_gamma   90.00
#
_symmetry.space_group_name_H-M   'P 1'
#
loop_
_entity.id
_entity.type
_entity.pdbx_description
1 polymer ?
#
loop_
_entity_poly.entity_id
_entity_poly.type
_entity_poly.pdbx_seq_one_letter_code
_entity_poly.pdbx_strand_id
1 'polypeptide(L)'
;MRVPSGERVLAYHLDVGDPALRGLRSAQVLLLYARRLPLLAPVLPESVSHISTQVRPFGSAVLSIADGVPGSEFYAVGDSVLAFDPLWLQGLFHALASAERTATAIAREFEGYLSAGQHYFLEMRHVQARYYKHLAATYARPVRYCDRPFWA
;
A
#
# COMPACT_ATOMS: atom_id res chain seq x y z
N MET A 1 4.61 -17.93 6.06
CA MET A 1 3.26 -17.35 6.23
C MET A 1 2.48 -17.63 4.95
N ARG A 2 1.21 -18.06 5.04
CA ARG A 2 0.32 -18.15 3.88
C ARG A 2 -0.69 -17.01 3.96
N VAL A 3 -1.03 -16.41 2.83
CA VAL A 3 -2.14 -15.45 2.74
C VAL A 3 -3.49 -16.19 2.73
N PRO A 4 -4.63 -15.52 2.95
CA PRO A 4 -5.95 -16.19 2.98
C PRO A 4 -6.28 -17.03 1.75
N SER A 5 -5.73 -16.70 0.57
CA SER A 5 -5.84 -17.51 -0.65
C SER A 5 -5.07 -18.84 -0.60
N GLY A 6 -4.31 -19.11 0.48
CA GLY A 6 -3.43 -20.26 0.61
C GLY A 6 -2.07 -20.08 -0.09
N GLU A 7 -1.89 -18.99 -0.84
CA GLU A 7 -0.66 -18.66 -1.56
C GLU A 7 0.48 -18.25 -0.61
N ARG A 8 1.70 -18.23 -1.14
CA ARG A 8 2.91 -17.77 -0.42
C ARG A 8 3.40 -16.49 -1.06
N VAL A 9 3.85 -15.56 -0.23
CA VAL A 9 4.41 -14.28 -0.68
C VAL A 9 5.92 -14.28 -0.43
N LEU A 10 6.67 -13.90 -1.46
CA LEU A 10 8.09 -13.60 -1.38
C LEU A 10 8.23 -12.08 -1.61
N ALA A 11 8.84 -11.39 -0.66
CA ALA A 11 9.04 -9.94 -0.73
C ALA A 11 10.51 -9.59 -0.49
N TYR A 12 11.00 -8.60 -1.24
CA TYR A 12 12.31 -8.01 -1.05
C TYR A 12 12.15 -6.53 -0.71
N HIS A 13 12.88 -6.07 0.30
CA HIS A 13 13.14 -4.65 0.48
C HIS A 13 14.48 -4.32 -0.15
N LEU A 14 14.45 -3.35 -1.05
CA LEU A 14 15.62 -2.86 -1.77
C LEU A 14 15.62 -1.34 -1.70
N ASP A 15 16.79 -0.75 -1.60
CA ASP A 15 16.95 0.69 -1.70
C ASP A 15 16.74 1.16 -3.14
N VAL A 16 16.29 2.41 -3.31
CA VAL A 16 16.04 3.02 -4.64
C VAL A 16 17.27 2.97 -5.56
N GLY A 17 18.48 2.99 -4.99
CA GLY A 17 19.74 2.92 -5.74
C GLY A 17 20.24 1.50 -6.04
N ASP A 18 19.56 0.45 -5.57
CA ASP A 18 20.06 -0.91 -5.71
C ASP A 18 20.07 -1.36 -7.19
N PRO A 19 21.23 -1.73 -7.77
CA PRO A 19 21.31 -2.19 -9.16
C PRO A 19 20.48 -3.45 -9.42
N ALA A 20 20.21 -4.28 -8.40
CA ALA A 20 19.36 -5.47 -8.48
C ALA A 20 17.89 -5.13 -8.77
N LEU A 21 17.44 -3.92 -8.47
CA LEU A 21 16.04 -3.48 -8.58
C LEU A 21 15.52 -3.56 -10.03
N ARG A 22 16.39 -3.41 -11.04
CA ARG A 22 16.01 -3.58 -12.45
C ARG A 22 15.77 -5.04 -12.82
N GLY A 23 16.61 -5.95 -12.31
CA GLY A 23 16.52 -7.38 -12.62
C GLY A 23 15.38 -8.08 -11.86
N LEU A 24 15.15 -7.68 -10.61
CA LEU A 24 14.16 -8.28 -9.72
C LEU A 24 12.69 -7.89 -10.02
N ARG A 25 12.43 -7.17 -11.12
CA ARG A 25 11.06 -6.93 -11.61
C ARG A 25 10.45 -8.14 -12.31
N SER A 26 11.26 -9.14 -12.66
CA SER A 26 10.80 -10.39 -13.25
C SER A 26 10.57 -11.45 -12.17
N ALA A 27 9.40 -12.07 -12.22
CA ALA A 27 9.03 -13.26 -11.45
C ALA A 27 10.12 -14.35 -11.42
N GLN A 28 10.69 -14.64 -12.59
CA GLN A 28 11.70 -15.69 -12.75
C GLN A 28 13.02 -15.29 -12.07
N VAL A 29 13.40 -14.02 -12.20
CA VAL A 29 14.63 -13.49 -11.58
C VAL A 29 14.48 -13.43 -10.06
N LEU A 30 13.30 -13.07 -9.54
CA LEU A 30 12.99 -13.12 -8.10
C LEU A 30 13.18 -14.53 -7.53
N LEU A 31 12.60 -15.55 -8.17
CA LEU A 31 12.75 -16.93 -7.72
C LEU A 31 14.18 -17.44 -7.80
N LEU A 32 14.91 -17.12 -8.88
CA LEU A 32 16.32 -17.47 -9.01
C LEU A 32 17.16 -16.82 -7.90
N TYR A 33 16.88 -15.57 -7.57
CA TYR A 33 17.56 -14.87 -6.48
C TYR A 33 17.22 -15.49 -5.12
N ALA A 34 15.94 -15.84 -4.88
CA ALA A 34 15.49 -16.51 -3.66
C ALA A 34 16.18 -17.87 -3.46
N ARG A 35 16.36 -18.65 -4.53
CA ARG A 35 17.04 -19.95 -4.48
C ARG A 35 18.52 -19.86 -4.11
N ARG A 36 19.15 -18.70 -4.29
CA ARG A 36 20.54 -18.46 -3.86
C ARG A 36 20.65 -18.18 -2.36
N LEU A 37 19.54 -17.85 -1.70
CA LEU A 37 19.52 -17.54 -0.27
C LEU A 37 19.38 -18.84 0.54
N PRO A 38 20.37 -19.21 1.38
CA PRO A 38 20.38 -20.49 2.09
C PRO A 38 19.14 -20.75 2.95
N LEU A 39 18.53 -19.70 3.48
CA LEU A 39 17.33 -19.78 4.32
C LEU A 39 16.04 -19.96 3.51
N LEU A 40 16.03 -19.57 2.23
CA LEU A 40 14.84 -19.65 1.38
C LEU A 40 14.85 -20.86 0.46
N ALA A 41 16.03 -21.29 -0.01
CA ALA A 41 16.16 -22.43 -0.91
C ALA A 41 15.39 -23.69 -0.45
N PRO A 42 15.43 -24.10 0.84
CA PRO A 42 14.75 -25.31 1.30
C PRO A 42 13.21 -25.20 1.35
N VAL A 43 12.66 -23.99 1.39
CA VAL A 43 11.21 -23.75 1.53
C VAL A 43 10.54 -23.35 0.21
N LEU A 44 11.32 -23.12 -0.84
CA LEU A 44 10.82 -22.79 -2.16
C LEU A 44 10.39 -24.06 -2.91
N PRO A 45 9.26 -24.03 -3.64
CA PRO A 45 8.86 -25.16 -4.47
C PRO A 45 9.81 -25.32 -5.68
N GLU A 46 9.95 -26.56 -6.16
CA GLU A 46 10.75 -26.88 -7.37
C GLU A 46 10.23 -26.16 -8.61
N SER A 47 8.91 -26.02 -8.72
CA SER A 47 8.25 -25.27 -9.80
C SER A 47 7.14 -24.40 -9.25
N VAL A 48 6.89 -23.27 -9.92
CA VAL A 48 5.77 -22.38 -9.63
C VAL A 48 5.00 -22.21 -10.94
N SER A 49 3.74 -22.64 -10.96
CA SER A 49 2.89 -22.60 -12.16
C SER A 49 2.41 -21.19 -12.49
N HIS A 50 2.22 -20.34 -11.48
CA HIS A 50 1.77 -18.96 -11.66
C HIS A 50 2.52 -18.03 -10.70
N ILE A 51 3.17 -17.00 -11.25
CA ILE A 51 3.89 -16.00 -10.46
C ILE A 51 3.40 -14.63 -10.92
N SER A 52 2.69 -13.93 -10.05
CA SER A 52 2.46 -12.49 -10.21
C SER A 52 3.60 -11.73 -9.52
N THR A 53 4.07 -10.64 -10.13
CA THR A 53 5.10 -9.79 -9.53
C THR A 53 4.55 -8.37 -9.41
N GLN A 54 4.70 -7.79 -8.23
CA GLN A 54 4.36 -6.40 -7.98
C GLN A 54 5.59 -5.69 -7.43
N VAL A 55 5.81 -4.46 -7.89
CA VAL A 55 6.84 -3.57 -7.36
C VAL A 55 6.12 -2.40 -6.72
N ARG A 56 6.42 -2.15 -5.44
CA ARG A 56 5.82 -1.07 -4.66
C ARG A 56 6.96 -0.25 -4.02
N PRO A 57 6.94 1.09 -4.10
CA PRO A 57 7.95 1.92 -3.45
C PRO A 57 7.89 1.75 -1.91
N PHE A 58 9.03 1.85 -1.24
CA PHE A 58 9.07 1.84 0.23
C PHE A 58 8.24 3.01 0.78
N GLY A 59 7.46 2.77 1.84
CA GLY A 59 6.51 3.75 2.38
C GLY A 59 5.12 3.73 1.71
N SER A 60 4.89 2.89 0.69
CA SER A 60 3.56 2.62 0.14
C SER A 60 2.80 1.50 0.85
N ALA A 61 2.97 1.37 2.19
CA ALA A 61 2.12 0.50 3.02
C ALA A 61 0.64 0.96 3.07
N VAL A 62 0.31 1.99 2.29
CA VAL A 62 -1.03 2.42 1.93
C VAL A 62 -1.60 1.34 1.02
N LEU A 63 -2.68 0.70 1.46
CA LEU A 63 -3.46 -0.19 0.59
C LEU A 63 -3.80 0.60 -0.68
N SER A 64 -3.39 0.10 -1.85
CA SER A 64 -3.69 0.80 -3.10
C SER A 64 -5.20 0.76 -3.31
N ILE A 65 -5.88 1.80 -2.84
CA ILE A 65 -7.33 1.91 -2.95
C ILE A 65 -7.72 1.89 -4.43
N ALA A 66 -6.81 2.27 -5.34
CA ALA A 66 -6.95 2.17 -6.79
C ALA A 66 -6.99 0.72 -7.31
N ASP A 67 -6.26 -0.20 -6.68
CA ASP A 67 -6.19 -1.62 -7.08
C ASP A 67 -7.42 -2.43 -6.61
N GLY A 68 -8.32 -1.82 -5.84
CA GLY A 68 -9.60 -2.37 -5.46
C GLY A 68 -9.91 -2.22 -3.97
N VAL A 69 -11.16 -2.49 -3.64
CA VAL A 69 -11.59 -2.73 -2.26
C VAL A 69 -10.97 -4.07 -1.84
N PRO A 70 -10.25 -4.16 -0.71
CA PRO A 70 -9.86 -5.46 -0.18
C PRO A 70 -11.14 -6.30 -0.04
N GLY A 71 -11.07 -7.62 -0.31
CA GLY A 71 -12.24 -8.48 -0.57
C GLY A 71 -13.39 -8.32 0.44
N SER A 72 -14.59 -8.82 0.11
CA SER A 72 -15.91 -8.53 0.71
C SER A 72 -16.07 -8.61 2.25
N GLU A 73 -15.02 -8.92 3.00
CA GLU A 73 -15.00 -9.08 4.45
C GLU A 73 -13.87 -8.30 5.13
N PHE A 74 -13.14 -7.44 4.39
CA PHE A 74 -12.00 -6.71 4.94
C PHE A 74 -12.14 -5.21 4.76
N TYR A 75 -11.91 -4.49 5.85
CA TYR A 75 -11.86 -3.04 5.88
C TYR A 75 -10.49 -2.58 6.37
N ALA A 76 -9.87 -1.70 5.59
CA ALA A 76 -8.70 -0.97 6.03
C ALA A 76 -9.17 0.34 6.70
N VAL A 77 -8.48 0.78 7.75
CA VAL A 77 -8.71 2.06 8.44
C VAL A 77 -7.39 2.75 8.83
N GLY A 78 -7.42 4.07 9.02
CA GLY A 78 -6.25 4.86 9.41
C GLY A 78 -5.07 4.69 8.46
N ASP A 79 -3.87 4.51 9.01
CA ASP A 79 -2.63 4.41 8.23
C ASP A 79 -2.60 3.21 7.28
N SER A 80 -3.42 2.17 7.52
CA SER A 80 -3.55 1.06 6.57
C SER A 80 -4.26 1.48 5.26
N VAL A 81 -5.04 2.57 5.29
CA VAL A 81 -5.70 3.18 4.13
C VAL A 81 -4.87 4.31 3.56
N LEU A 82 -4.43 5.23 4.42
CA LEU A 82 -3.72 6.44 4.04
C LEU A 82 -2.92 6.97 5.23
N ALA A 83 -1.60 6.99 5.08
CA ALA A 83 -0.70 7.66 6.02
C ALA A 83 -0.47 9.11 5.57
N PHE A 84 -0.43 10.03 6.54
CA PHE A 84 -0.23 11.46 6.30
C PHE A 84 1.16 11.89 6.76
N ASP A 85 1.77 12.76 5.98
CA ASP A 85 2.90 13.58 6.41
C ASP A 85 2.55 14.33 7.71
N PRO A 86 3.41 14.27 8.75
CA PRO A 86 3.13 14.86 10.05
C PRO A 86 3.04 16.39 10.05
N LEU A 87 3.32 17.09 8.93
CA LEU A 87 3.20 18.55 8.78
C LEU A 87 1.94 19.16 9.41
N TRP A 88 0.81 18.45 9.37
CA TRP A 88 -0.50 18.94 9.82
C TRP A 88 -1.18 18.08 10.89
N LEU A 89 -0.49 17.09 11.48
CA LEU A 89 -1.03 16.16 12.48
C LEU A 89 -2.37 15.48 12.08
N GLN A 90 -2.62 15.32 10.78
CA GLN A 90 -3.90 14.82 10.26
C GLN A 90 -4.09 13.31 10.43
N GLY A 91 -3.01 12.55 10.70
CA GLY A 91 -3.04 11.09 10.80
C GLY A 91 -4.01 10.59 11.87
N LEU A 92 -3.98 11.15 13.09
CA LEU A 92 -4.88 10.72 14.16
C LEU A 92 -6.35 11.03 13.85
N PHE A 93 -6.63 12.23 13.33
CA PHE A 93 -7.99 12.60 12.94
C PHE A 93 -8.51 11.68 11.83
N HIS A 94 -7.69 11.38 10.84
CA HIS A 94 -8.03 10.44 9.78
C HIS A 94 -8.28 9.03 10.33
N ALA A 95 -7.44 8.54 11.26
CA ALA A 95 -7.62 7.22 11.88
C ALA A 95 -8.97 7.09 12.58
N LEU A 96 -9.37 8.11 13.37
CA LEU A 96 -10.66 8.11 14.05
C LEU A 96 -11.83 8.23 13.07
N ALA A 97 -11.76 9.17 12.13
CA ALA A 97 -12.83 9.38 11.15
C ALA A 97 -13.04 8.15 10.26
N SER A 98 -11.95 7.55 9.76
CA SER A 98 -12.03 6.35 8.92
C SER A 98 -12.56 5.13 9.67
N ALA A 99 -12.24 4.97 10.96
CA ALA A 99 -12.79 3.92 11.81
C ALA A 99 -14.31 4.09 12.01
N GLU A 100 -14.78 5.30 12.31
CA GLU A 100 -16.21 5.61 12.47
C GLU A 100 -16.99 5.37 11.17
N ARG A 101 -16.45 5.85 10.03
CA ARG A 101 -17.06 5.65 8.71
C ARG A 101 -17.13 4.16 8.34
N THR A 102 -16.10 3.40 8.66
CA THR A 102 -16.07 1.94 8.45
C THR A 102 -17.12 1.23 9.27
N ALA A 103 -17.23 1.55 10.58
CA ALA A 103 -18.26 0.97 11.44
C ALA A 103 -19.67 1.26 10.89
N THR A 104 -19.89 2.46 10.38
CA THR A 104 -21.16 2.84 9.72
C THR A 104 -21.41 2.05 8.45
N ALA A 105 -20.38 1.84 7.61
CA ALA A 105 -20.50 1.05 6.39
C ALA A 105 -20.84 -0.41 6.69
N ILE A 106 -20.16 -1.02 7.66
CA ILE A 106 -20.41 -2.39 8.11
C ILE A 106 -21.85 -2.53 8.62
N ALA A 107 -22.31 -1.62 9.49
CA ALA A 107 -23.68 -1.65 10.00
C ALA A 107 -24.72 -1.59 8.87
N ARG A 108 -24.50 -0.72 7.88
CA ARG A 108 -25.38 -0.61 6.69
C ARG A 108 -25.37 -1.86 5.82
N GLU A 109 -24.24 -2.55 5.70
CA GLU A 109 -24.19 -3.82 4.97
C GLU A 109 -25.03 -4.90 5.67
N PHE A 110 -25.00 -4.96 7.01
CA PHE A 110 -25.89 -5.84 7.78
C PHE A 110 -27.37 -5.49 7.65
N GLU A 111 -27.70 -4.21 7.40
CA GLU A 111 -29.05 -3.75 7.08
C GLU A 111 -29.47 -4.05 5.63
N GLY A 112 -28.58 -4.63 4.81
CA GLY A 112 -28.84 -5.03 3.42
C GLY A 112 -28.33 -4.04 2.37
N TYR A 113 -27.65 -2.95 2.76
CA TYR A 113 -27.03 -2.01 1.83
C TYR A 113 -25.63 -2.49 1.41
N LEU A 114 -25.57 -3.49 0.53
CA LEU A 114 -24.35 -4.19 0.11
C LEU A 114 -23.27 -3.31 -0.56
N SER A 115 -23.57 -2.05 -0.89
CA SER A 115 -22.63 -1.10 -1.50
C SER A 115 -22.00 -0.14 -0.50
N ALA A 116 -22.32 -0.22 0.80
CA ALA A 116 -21.84 0.75 1.78
C ALA A 116 -20.31 0.71 1.95
N GLY A 117 -19.68 -0.47 1.92
CA GLY A 117 -18.22 -0.59 1.92
C GLY A 117 -17.58 0.02 0.68
N GLN A 118 -18.16 -0.18 -0.50
CA GLN A 118 -17.68 0.43 -1.74
C GLN A 118 -17.72 1.97 -1.67
N HIS A 119 -18.80 2.53 -1.11
CA HIS A 119 -18.90 3.97 -0.89
C HIS A 119 -17.82 4.49 0.07
N TYR A 120 -17.53 3.76 1.14
CA TYR A 120 -16.43 4.11 2.05
C TYR A 120 -15.09 4.20 1.31
N PHE A 121 -14.74 3.20 0.50
CA PHE A 121 -13.48 3.23 -0.24
C PHE A 121 -13.43 4.33 -1.32
N LEU A 122 -14.56 4.64 -1.96
CA LEU A 122 -14.65 5.80 -2.87
C LEU A 122 -14.40 7.12 -2.14
N GLU A 123 -14.96 7.28 -0.93
CA GLU A 123 -14.68 8.44 -0.07
C GLU A 123 -13.18 8.54 0.25
N MET A 124 -12.54 7.43 0.62
CA MET A 124 -11.11 7.41 0.94
C MET A 124 -10.23 7.78 -0.26
N ARG A 125 -10.62 7.39 -1.50
CA ARG A 125 -9.93 7.85 -2.73
C ARG A 125 -10.00 9.38 -2.88
N HIS A 126 -11.14 10.00 -2.57
CA HIS A 126 -11.27 11.46 -2.62
C HIS A 126 -10.43 12.15 -1.54
N VAL A 127 -10.40 11.60 -0.33
CA VAL A 127 -9.54 12.10 0.76
C VAL A 127 -8.08 12.05 0.33
N GLN A 128 -7.63 10.93 -0.22
CA GLN A 128 -6.26 10.75 -0.72
C GLN A 128 -5.91 11.76 -1.82
N ALA A 129 -6.76 11.90 -2.84
CA ALA A 129 -6.52 12.84 -3.94
C ALA A 129 -6.42 14.29 -3.45
N ARG A 130 -7.29 14.69 -2.52
CA ARG A 130 -7.27 16.02 -1.91
C ARG A 130 -6.02 16.23 -1.07
N TYR A 131 -5.60 15.22 -0.30
CA TYR A 131 -4.40 15.28 0.51
C TYR A 131 -3.15 15.50 -0.36
N TYR A 132 -2.93 14.66 -1.37
CA TYR A 132 -1.75 14.77 -2.24
C TYR A 132 -1.69 16.11 -2.98
N LYS A 133 -2.83 16.66 -3.41
CA LYS A 133 -2.87 18.00 -4.00
C LYS A 133 -2.35 19.07 -3.04
N HIS A 134 -2.79 19.04 -1.77
CA HIS A 134 -2.32 20.01 -0.78
C HIS A 134 -0.87 19.78 -0.36
N LEU A 135 -0.45 18.52 -0.29
CA LEU A 135 0.93 18.15 0.04
C LEU A 135 1.90 18.71 -1.00
N ALA A 136 1.63 18.45 -2.29
CA ALA A 136 2.43 18.97 -3.39
C ALA A 136 2.50 20.50 -3.38
N ALA A 137 1.35 21.17 -3.17
CA ALA A 137 1.31 22.61 -3.06
C ALA A 137 2.08 23.14 -1.83
N THR A 138 2.14 22.39 -0.73
CA THR A 138 2.88 22.76 0.47
C THR A 138 4.38 22.66 0.22
N TYR A 139 4.85 21.55 -0.37
CA TYR A 139 6.26 21.33 -0.65
C TYR A 139 6.83 22.17 -1.80
N ALA A 140 5.99 22.68 -2.71
CA ALA A 140 6.43 23.57 -3.79
C ALA A 140 6.70 25.02 -3.35
N ARG A 141 6.29 25.43 -2.14
CA ARG A 141 6.38 26.81 -1.66
C ARG A 141 7.75 27.25 -1.13
N PRO A 142 8.54 26.40 -0.44
CA PRO A 142 9.81 26.84 0.16
C PRO A 142 10.88 27.18 -0.89
N VAL A 143 11.14 28.48 -1.10
CA VAL A 143 12.23 28.96 -1.97
C VAL A 143 13.60 28.93 -1.26
N ARG A 144 13.59 29.07 0.07
CA ARG A 144 14.80 29.21 0.90
C ARG A 144 15.79 28.05 0.76
N TYR A 145 15.31 26.85 0.42
CA TYR A 145 16.11 25.62 0.39
C TYR A 145 16.12 24.95 -0.99
N CYS A 146 15.81 25.69 -2.07
CA CYS A 146 15.72 25.14 -3.43
C CYS A 146 17.02 24.48 -3.93
N ASP A 147 18.16 24.75 -3.30
CA ASP A 147 19.46 24.14 -3.57
C ASP A 147 19.66 22.78 -2.87
N ARG A 148 18.74 22.36 -1.98
CA ARG A 148 18.83 21.10 -1.23
C ARG A 148 18.07 19.99 -1.97
N PRO A 149 18.65 18.79 -2.16
CA PRO A 149 18.04 17.72 -2.96
C PRO A 149 16.61 17.31 -2.58
N PHE A 150 16.21 17.48 -1.32
CA PHE A 150 14.85 17.19 -0.87
C PHE A 150 13.81 18.24 -1.31
N TRP A 151 14.24 19.50 -1.45
CA TRP A 151 13.38 20.66 -1.75
C TRP A 151 13.54 21.18 -3.19
N ALA A 152 14.46 20.58 -3.97
CA ALA A 152 14.78 20.98 -5.34
C ALA A 152 13.79 20.39 -6.36
#